data_AF-A0A7W4FCV0-F1
#
_entry.id   AF-A0A7W4FCV0-F1
#
_cell.length_a   1.000
_cell.length_b   1.000
_cell.length_c   1.000
_cell.angle_alpha   90.00
_cell.angle_beta   90.00
_cell.angle_gamma   90.00
#
_symmetry.space_group_name_H-M   'P 1'
#
loop_
_entity.id
_entity.type
_entity.pdbx_description
1 polymer ?
#
loop_
_entity_poly.entity_id
_entity_poly.type
_entity_poly.pdbx_seq_one_letter_code
_entity_poly.pdbx_strand_id
1 'polypeptide(L)'
;MIGMVLVTHGELGDTLKRAMEHVVGPQPQLATLNIEAGDDPVLRRADLQSVIAGVDTGDGVLLLTDMFGSTASNLAISTMEAGRVEVLAGVNVPMMVKLAQIRNGHTLEECADLAEGAGRKYISTASHLPPQCLGGARSCLLGERPADMPPQALYRPAPRRVAMG
;
A
#
# COMPACT_ATOMS: atom_id res chain seq x y z
N MET A 1 12.11 12.14 -7.07
CA MET A 1 10.94 11.27 -6.95
C MET A 1 11.18 10.34 -5.78
N ILE A 2 10.14 10.03 -4.99
CA ILE A 2 10.26 9.08 -3.87
C ILE A 2 10.49 7.66 -4.42
N GLY A 3 11.54 7.01 -3.95
CA GLY A 3 11.86 5.61 -4.26
C GLY A 3 10.93 4.65 -3.53
N MET A 4 10.73 3.45 -4.07
CA MET A 4 9.91 2.42 -3.45
C MET A 4 10.65 1.09 -3.41
N VAL A 5 10.54 0.38 -2.29
CA VAL A 5 11.06 -0.98 -2.15
C VAL A 5 9.98 -1.87 -1.53
N LEU A 6 9.54 -2.91 -2.23
CA LEU A 6 8.69 -3.93 -1.61
C LEU A 6 9.56 -4.93 -0.84
N VAL A 7 9.27 -5.11 0.44
CA VAL A 7 9.96 -6.06 1.32
C VAL A 7 8.90 -7.04 1.84
N THR A 8 8.79 -8.21 1.21
CA THR A 8 7.69 -9.17 1.43
C THR A 8 8.19 -10.59 1.51
N HIS A 9 7.37 -11.53 2.01
CA HIS A 9 7.70 -12.95 1.89
C HIS A 9 7.51 -13.48 0.48
N GLY A 10 8.45 -14.34 0.05
CA GLY A 10 8.41 -14.99 -1.26
C GLY A 10 8.19 -14.00 -2.40
N GLU A 11 7.48 -14.42 -3.45
CA GLU A 11 7.27 -13.64 -4.67
C GLU A 11 6.11 -12.62 -4.59
N LEU A 12 5.58 -12.33 -3.40
CA LEU A 12 4.43 -11.42 -3.25
C LEU A 12 4.75 -10.02 -3.78
N GLY A 13 5.92 -9.49 -3.43
CA GLY A 13 6.37 -8.16 -3.85
C GLY A 13 6.51 -8.05 -5.37
N ASP A 14 7.11 -9.04 -6.01
CA ASP A 14 7.22 -9.11 -7.48
C ASP A 14 5.85 -9.18 -8.15
N THR A 15 4.93 -9.95 -7.57
CA THR A 15 3.56 -10.09 -8.08
C THR A 15 2.78 -8.78 -7.95
N LEU A 16 2.89 -8.09 -6.81
CA LEU A 16 2.27 -6.78 -6.60
C LEU A 16 2.85 -5.72 -7.53
N LYS A 17 4.17 -5.72 -7.75
CA LYS A 17 4.83 -4.86 -8.72
C LYS A 17 4.25 -5.08 -10.12
N ARG A 18 4.20 -6.33 -10.59
CA ARG A 18 3.63 -6.67 -11.91
C ARG A 18 2.16 -6.25 -12.03
N ALA A 19 1.36 -6.47 -10.98
CA ALA A 19 -0.05 -6.08 -10.96
C ALA A 19 -0.24 -4.56 -11.04
N MET A 20 0.59 -3.79 -10.34
CA MET A 20 0.57 -2.34 -10.43
C MET A 20 1.06 -1.87 -11.82
N GLU A 21 2.16 -2.40 -12.34
CA GLU A 21 2.69 -2.02 -13.66
C GLU A 21 1.73 -2.36 -14.80
N HIS A 22 0.88 -3.38 -14.64
CA HIS A 22 -0.21 -3.65 -15.57
C HIS A 22 -1.24 -2.49 -15.62
N VAL A 23 -1.44 -1.77 -14.51
CA VAL A 23 -2.43 -0.69 -14.41
C VAL A 23 -1.84 0.67 -14.80
N VAL A 24 -0.62 0.99 -14.35
CA VAL A 24 -0.02 2.33 -14.50
C VAL A 24 1.22 2.35 -15.42
N GLY A 25 1.57 1.21 -16.02
CA GLY A 25 2.79 1.05 -16.82
C GLY A 25 4.04 0.84 -15.96
N PRO A 26 5.20 0.53 -16.61
CA PRO A 26 6.46 0.28 -15.93
C PRO A 26 6.88 1.42 -15.00
N GLN A 27 7.40 1.09 -13.82
CA GLN A 27 7.71 2.10 -12.80
C GLN A 27 9.23 2.19 -12.53
N PRO A 28 9.85 3.37 -12.70
CA PRO A 28 11.24 3.62 -12.27
C PRO A 28 11.34 3.68 -10.73
N GLN A 29 12.57 3.57 -10.19
CA GLN A 29 12.86 3.67 -8.75
C GLN A 29 11.96 2.76 -7.90
N LEU A 30 11.75 1.54 -8.38
CA LEU A 30 10.94 0.52 -7.75
C LEU A 30 11.68 -0.82 -7.75
N ALA A 31 12.03 -1.26 -6.54
CA ALA A 31 12.72 -2.53 -6.32
C ALA A 31 11.90 -3.48 -5.43
N THR A 32 12.29 -4.75 -5.43
CA THR A 32 11.69 -5.81 -4.62
C THR A 32 12.79 -6.55 -3.87
N LEU A 33 12.51 -6.94 -2.63
CA LEU A 33 13.36 -7.76 -1.78
C LEU A 33 12.52 -8.86 -1.13
N ASN A 34 12.70 -10.09 -1.58
CA ASN A 34 11.89 -11.23 -1.17
C ASN A 34 12.53 -11.95 0.02
N ILE A 35 11.89 -11.96 1.18
CA ILE A 35 12.41 -12.60 2.40
C ILE A 35 11.95 -14.05 2.48
N GLU A 36 12.90 -14.97 2.65
CA GLU A 36 12.66 -16.41 2.78
C GLU A 36 12.86 -16.89 4.23
N ALA A 37 12.24 -18.02 4.60
CA ALA A 37 12.24 -18.52 5.98
C ALA A 37 13.62 -18.91 6.53
N GLY A 38 14.61 -19.11 5.66
CA GLY A 38 16.00 -19.46 6.03
C GLY A 38 17.00 -18.32 5.90
N ASP A 39 16.53 -17.11 5.58
CA ASP A 39 17.41 -15.97 5.35
C ASP A 39 18.13 -15.51 6.63
N ASP A 40 19.42 -15.16 6.51
CA ASP A 40 20.17 -14.49 7.57
C ASP A 40 19.78 -13.00 7.64
N PRO A 41 19.17 -12.53 8.75
CA PRO A 41 18.74 -11.15 8.89
C PRO A 41 19.85 -10.10 8.69
N VAL A 42 21.11 -10.44 9.02
CA VAL A 42 22.25 -9.51 8.88
C VAL A 42 22.58 -9.31 7.40
N LEU A 43 22.62 -10.40 6.62
CA LEU A 43 22.87 -10.33 5.18
C LEU A 43 21.72 -9.61 4.48
N ARG A 44 20.47 -9.93 4.82
CA ARG A 44 19.30 -9.27 4.22
C ARG A 44 19.22 -7.79 4.56
N ARG A 45 19.74 -7.38 5.73
CA ARG A 45 19.84 -5.96 6.07
C ARG A 45 20.80 -5.21 5.15
N ALA A 46 21.97 -5.81 4.87
CA ALA A 46 22.93 -5.23 3.95
C ALA A 46 22.35 -5.15 2.52
N ASP A 47 21.66 -6.22 2.08
CA ASP A 47 20.96 -6.25 0.80
C ASP A 47 19.91 -5.12 0.72
N LEU A 48 19.07 -4.99 1.76
CA LEU A 48 18.04 -3.96 1.83
C LEU A 48 18.66 -2.55 1.76
N GLN A 49 19.75 -2.29 2.48
CA GLN A 49 20.45 -1.00 2.42
C GLN A 49 20.98 -0.71 1.01
N SER A 50 21.53 -1.71 0.33
CA SER A 50 21.98 -1.57 -1.06
C SER A 50 20.82 -1.28 -2.00
N VAL A 51 19.67 -1.93 -1.81
CA VAL A 51 18.47 -1.72 -2.63
C VAL A 51 17.88 -0.33 -2.39
N ILE A 52 17.82 0.12 -1.13
CA ILE A 52 17.40 1.49 -0.77
C ILE A 52 18.29 2.51 -1.47
N ALA A 53 19.61 2.36 -1.38
CA ALA A 53 20.56 3.27 -2.03
C ALA A 53 20.41 3.29 -3.56
N GLY A 54 19.97 2.19 -4.18
CA GLY A 54 19.74 2.10 -5.63
C GLY A 54 18.48 2.81 -6.11
N VAL A 55 17.48 3.02 -5.24
CA VAL A 55 16.22 3.72 -5.60
C VAL A 55 16.12 5.14 -5.03
N ASP A 56 16.93 5.46 -4.02
CA ASP A 56 16.99 6.80 -3.41
C ASP A 56 17.68 7.80 -4.35
N THR A 57 16.96 8.87 -4.71
CA THR A 57 17.51 9.98 -5.49
C THR A 57 17.45 11.32 -4.76
N GLY A 58 17.23 11.29 -3.44
CA GLY A 58 17.25 12.47 -2.57
C GLY A 58 15.89 12.86 -1.98
N ASP A 59 14.79 12.36 -2.53
CA ASP A 59 13.43 12.66 -2.03
C ASP A 59 12.92 11.60 -1.03
N GLY A 60 13.77 10.65 -0.64
CA GLY A 60 13.44 9.59 0.31
C GLY A 60 12.90 8.31 -0.34
N VAL A 61 12.67 7.30 0.50
CA VAL A 61 12.29 5.93 0.12
C VAL A 61 11.16 5.42 1.01
N LEU A 62 10.14 4.85 0.38
CA LEU A 62 9.05 4.16 1.05
C LEU A 62 9.27 2.64 0.97
N LEU A 63 9.39 2.00 2.13
CA LEU A 63 9.47 0.54 2.27
C LEU A 63 8.07 -0.03 2.44
N LEU A 64 7.68 -0.93 1.56
CA LEU A 64 6.33 -1.48 1.46
C LEU A 64 6.33 -2.95 1.89
N THR A 65 5.71 -3.26 3.03
CA THR A 65 5.71 -4.62 3.58
C THR A 65 4.33 -5.24 3.54
N ASP A 66 4.28 -6.57 3.54
CA ASP A 66 3.05 -7.35 3.48
C ASP A 66 2.21 -7.26 4.77
N MET A 67 2.84 -7.39 5.93
CA MET A 67 2.20 -7.30 7.24
C MET A 67 3.20 -6.82 8.31
N PHE A 68 2.71 -6.18 9.37
CA PHE A 68 3.53 -5.90 10.56
C PHE A 68 3.76 -7.17 11.39
N GLY A 69 4.89 -7.20 12.10
CA GLY A 69 5.29 -8.33 12.95
C GLY A 69 5.96 -9.48 12.17
N SER A 70 6.14 -9.32 10.86
CA SER A 70 6.95 -10.23 10.04
C SER A 70 8.45 -9.94 10.13
N THR A 71 9.29 -10.94 9.80
CA THR A 71 10.73 -10.75 9.59
C THR A 71 11.01 -9.63 8.57
N ALA A 72 10.26 -9.61 7.47
CA ALA A 72 10.33 -8.57 6.44
C ALA A 72 10.05 -7.17 7.02
N SER A 73 8.98 -7.02 7.80
CA SER A 73 8.64 -5.73 8.41
C SER A 73 9.63 -5.29 9.49
N ASN A 74 10.09 -6.21 10.33
CA ASN A 74 11.10 -5.90 11.35
C ASN A 74 12.43 -5.48 10.72
N LEU A 75 12.82 -6.14 9.62
CA LEU A 75 13.99 -5.77 8.83
C LEU A 75 13.85 -4.35 8.28
N ALA A 76 12.71 -4.04 7.65
CA ALA A 76 12.41 -2.71 7.11
C ALA A 76 12.41 -1.62 8.20
N ILE A 77 11.71 -1.86 9.31
CA ILE A 77 11.66 -0.94 10.48
C ILE A 77 13.07 -0.66 11.02
N SER A 78 13.93 -1.68 11.03
CA SER A 78 15.32 -1.51 11.51
C SER A 78 16.18 -0.59 10.65
N THR A 79 15.70 -0.21 9.46
CA THR A 79 16.34 0.71 8.51
C THR A 79 15.64 2.06 8.38
N MET A 80 14.59 2.32 9.18
CA MET A 80 13.90 3.61 9.20
C MET A 80 14.85 4.76 9.53
N GLU A 81 14.66 5.86 8.85
CA GLU A 81 15.43 7.08 9.02
C GLU A 81 14.48 8.27 8.85
N ALA A 82 14.28 9.05 9.91
CA ALA A 82 13.29 10.12 9.93
C ALA A 82 13.50 11.10 8.76
N GLY A 83 12.44 11.33 7.98
CA GLY A 83 12.47 12.22 6.81
C GLY A 83 13.16 11.64 5.57
N ARG A 84 13.65 10.39 5.61
CA ARG A 84 14.34 9.75 4.48
C ARG A 84 13.84 8.35 4.15
N VAL A 85 13.60 7.50 5.15
CA VAL A 85 13.12 6.13 4.96
C VAL A 85 11.93 5.87 5.88
N GLU A 86 10.78 5.58 5.27
CA GLU A 86 9.52 5.32 5.96
C GLU A 86 8.98 3.92 5.61
N VAL A 87 8.26 3.27 6.52
CA VAL A 87 7.73 1.91 6.35
C VAL A 87 6.21 1.92 6.36
N LEU A 88 5.61 1.44 5.28
CA LEU A 88 4.16 1.23 5.16
C LEU A 88 3.87 -0.28 4.99
N ALA A 89 3.19 -0.86 5.97
CA ALA A 89 2.80 -2.27 5.95
C ALA A 89 1.38 -2.50 5.43
N GLY A 90 1.06 -3.75 5.08
CA GLY A 90 -0.26 -4.12 4.57
C GLY A 90 -0.43 -3.86 3.08
N VAL A 91 0.67 -3.75 2.32
CA VAL A 91 0.66 -3.28 0.94
C VAL A 91 -0.36 -4.02 0.07
N ASN A 92 -1.13 -3.25 -0.70
CA ASN A 92 -2.08 -3.77 -1.65
C ASN A 92 -2.06 -2.95 -2.96
N VAL A 93 -2.69 -3.46 -4.02
CA VAL A 93 -2.67 -2.83 -5.35
C VAL A 93 -3.19 -1.37 -5.33
N PRO A 94 -4.31 -1.03 -4.67
CA PRO A 94 -4.75 0.36 -4.53
C PRO A 94 -3.69 1.32 -3.96
N MET A 95 -2.95 0.91 -2.92
CA MET A 95 -1.84 1.71 -2.38
C MET A 95 -0.77 1.95 -3.43
N MET A 96 -0.33 0.88 -4.11
CA MET A 96 0.71 0.94 -5.14
C MET A 96 0.33 1.87 -6.29
N VAL A 97 -0.91 1.75 -6.79
CA VAL A 97 -1.44 2.61 -7.86
C VAL A 97 -1.49 4.07 -7.41
N LYS A 98 -1.88 4.33 -6.16
CA LYS A 98 -1.88 5.69 -5.61
C LYS A 98 -0.47 6.26 -5.54
N LEU A 99 0.50 5.51 -5.00
CA LEU A 99 1.90 5.93 -4.90
C LEU A 99 2.51 6.27 -6.26
N ALA A 100 2.27 5.43 -7.27
CA ALA A 100 2.75 5.69 -8.64
C ALA A 100 2.27 7.04 -9.20
N GLN A 101 1.12 7.54 -8.76
CA GLN A 101 0.55 8.82 -9.22
C GLN A 101 1.09 10.03 -8.45
N ILE A 102 1.48 9.89 -7.18
CA ILE A 102 1.73 11.05 -6.29
C ILE A 102 3.20 11.27 -5.93
N ARG A 103 4.05 10.24 -6.07
CA ARG A 103 5.46 10.22 -5.63
C ARG A 103 6.42 11.23 -6.29
N ASN A 104 5.94 12.00 -7.27
CA ASN A 104 6.70 13.04 -7.97
C ASN A 104 6.45 14.46 -7.46
N GLY A 105 5.49 14.67 -6.55
CA GLY A 105 5.08 16.02 -6.15
C GLY A 105 4.56 16.15 -4.73
N HIS A 106 4.81 15.15 -3.88
CA HIS A 106 4.41 15.13 -2.47
C HIS A 106 5.62 14.74 -1.62
N THR A 107 5.58 15.08 -0.34
CA THR A 107 6.59 14.63 0.63
C THR A 107 6.45 13.12 0.91
N LEU A 108 7.48 12.54 1.54
CA LEU A 108 7.47 11.12 1.93
C LEU A 108 6.29 10.81 2.88
N GLU A 109 6.06 11.67 3.86
CA GLU A 109 4.95 11.58 4.82
C GLU A 109 3.59 11.66 4.13
N GLU A 110 3.38 12.68 3.29
CA GLU A 110 2.14 12.82 2.52
C GLU A 110 1.87 11.62 1.62
N CYS A 111 2.94 11.05 1.01
CA CYS A 111 2.82 9.85 0.21
C CYS A 111 2.37 8.64 1.02
N ALA A 112 2.95 8.45 2.22
CA ALA A 112 2.57 7.37 3.12
C ALA A 112 1.09 7.47 3.52
N ASP A 113 0.66 8.64 3.98
CA ASP A 113 -0.71 8.89 4.44
C ASP A 113 -1.75 8.70 3.33
N LEU A 114 -1.49 9.28 2.15
CA LEU A 114 -2.40 9.19 1.00
C LEU A 114 -2.48 7.75 0.46
N ALA A 115 -1.37 7.01 0.50
CA ALA A 115 -1.34 5.62 0.11
C ALA A 115 -2.10 4.74 1.10
N GLU A 116 -1.88 4.90 2.41
CA GLU A 116 -2.63 4.19 3.45
C GLU A 116 -4.14 4.40 3.28
N GLY A 117 -4.56 5.66 3.11
CA GLY A 117 -5.96 6.01 2.88
C GLY A 117 -6.55 5.36 1.63
N ALA A 118 -5.79 5.31 0.53
CA ALA A 118 -6.21 4.63 -0.70
C ALA A 118 -6.33 3.11 -0.50
N GLY A 119 -5.38 2.50 0.20
CA GLY A 119 -5.42 1.08 0.55
C GLY A 119 -6.64 0.72 1.36
N ARG A 120 -6.89 1.46 2.45
CA ARG A 120 -8.03 1.22 3.35
C ARG A 120 -9.38 1.45 2.67
N LYS A 121 -9.50 2.46 1.81
CA LYS A 121 -10.74 2.74 1.07
C LYS A 121 -11.20 1.57 0.19
N TYR A 122 -10.26 0.77 -0.29
CA TYR A 122 -10.54 -0.39 -1.16
C TYR A 122 -10.71 -1.71 -0.40
N ILE A 123 -10.47 -1.73 0.92
CA ILE A 123 -10.75 -2.88 1.77
C ILE A 123 -12.21 -2.75 2.22
N SER A 124 -13.11 -3.42 1.51
CA SER A 124 -14.54 -3.43 1.83
C SER A 124 -15.21 -4.72 1.34
N THR A 125 -16.26 -5.13 2.03
CA THR A 125 -17.12 -6.22 1.58
C THR A 125 -18.10 -5.68 0.54
N ALA A 126 -18.16 -6.30 -0.64
CA ALA A 126 -19.04 -5.83 -1.72
C ALA A 126 -20.52 -5.69 -1.31
N SER A 127 -21.03 -6.56 -0.44
CA SER A 127 -22.40 -6.47 0.08
C SER A 127 -22.67 -5.28 1.00
N HIS A 128 -21.62 -4.63 1.50
CA HIS A 128 -21.72 -3.40 2.29
C HIS A 128 -21.64 -2.14 1.43
N LEU A 129 -21.29 -2.29 0.14
CA LEU A 129 -21.12 -1.16 -0.76
C LEU A 129 -22.41 -0.89 -1.55
N PRO A 130 -22.80 0.39 -1.72
CA PRO A 130 -23.81 0.75 -2.69
C PRO A 130 -23.43 0.30 -4.10
N PRO A 131 -24.39 -0.08 -4.97
CA PRO A 131 -24.11 -0.52 -6.35
C PRO A 131 -23.23 0.46 -7.15
N GLN A 132 -23.44 1.76 -6.96
CA GLN A 132 -22.64 2.80 -7.60
C GLN A 132 -21.15 2.77 -7.21
N CYS A 133 -20.82 2.26 -6.02
CA CYS A 133 -19.43 2.14 -5.56
C CYS A 133 -18.70 0.92 -6.13
N LEU A 134 -19.43 -0.07 -6.67
CA LEU A 134 -18.85 -1.27 -7.28
C LEU A 134 -18.24 -1.02 -8.66
N GLY A 135 -18.62 0.09 -9.32
CA GLY A 135 -18.06 0.51 -10.61
C GLY A 135 -16.63 1.11 -10.55
N GLY A 136 -16.00 1.13 -9.36
CA GLY A 136 -14.67 1.69 -9.16
C GLY A 136 -14.65 3.22 -8.97
N ALA A 137 -13.45 3.77 -8.74
CA ALA A 137 -13.25 5.18 -8.33
C ALA A 137 -13.82 6.23 -9.31
N ARG A 138 -14.02 5.88 -10.58
CA ARG A 138 -14.63 6.78 -11.58
C ARG A 138 -16.08 7.16 -11.25
N SER A 139 -16.82 6.28 -10.59
CA SER A 139 -18.22 6.51 -10.25
C SER A 139 -18.39 7.57 -9.15
N CYS A 140 -17.48 7.60 -8.16
CA CYS A 140 -17.58 8.54 -7.03
C CYS A 140 -17.24 10.00 -7.38
N LEU A 141 -16.46 10.24 -8.44
CA LEU A 141 -16.02 11.59 -8.83
C LEU A 141 -17.11 12.41 -9.54
N LEU A 142 -18.18 11.76 -10.00
CA LEU A 142 -19.30 12.43 -10.69
C LEU A 142 -20.34 13.04 -9.75
N GLY A 143 -20.09 13.07 -8.44
CA GLY A 143 -20.82 13.98 -7.55
C GLY A 143 -22.30 13.67 -7.33
N GLU A 144 -22.78 12.45 -7.64
CA GLU A 144 -24.10 11.99 -7.18
C GLU A 144 -24.04 11.61 -5.70
N ARG A 145 -23.86 12.61 -4.83
CA ARG A 145 -24.27 12.51 -3.43
C ARG A 145 -25.78 12.74 -3.40
N PRO A 146 -26.62 11.78 -3.00
CA PRO A 146 -27.96 12.12 -2.55
C PRO A 146 -27.80 13.08 -1.37
N ALA A 147 -28.44 14.25 -1.43
CA ALA A 147 -28.25 15.35 -0.49
C ALA A 147 -28.58 14.98 0.97
N ASP A 148 -29.27 13.85 1.22
CA ASP A 148 -29.86 13.50 2.51
C ASP A 148 -29.16 12.36 3.27
N MET A 149 -27.90 12.02 2.98
CA MET A 149 -27.22 10.96 3.73
C MET A 149 -26.40 11.51 4.92
N PRO A 150 -26.78 11.23 6.19
CA PRO A 150 -26.05 11.75 7.34
C PRO A 150 -24.68 11.07 7.46
N PRO A 151 -23.65 11.81 7.93
CA PRO A 151 -22.25 11.34 7.97
C PRO A 151 -22.01 10.11 8.87
N GLN A 152 -22.97 9.73 9.72
CA GLN A 152 -22.85 8.63 10.67
C GLN A 152 -23.35 7.27 10.14
N ALA A 153 -23.88 7.18 8.91
CA ALA A 153 -24.38 5.92 8.34
C ALA A 153 -23.29 5.02 7.71
N LEU A 154 -22.03 5.45 7.68
CA LEU A 154 -20.92 4.75 7.03
C LEU A 154 -20.41 3.50 7.80
N TYR A 155 -20.93 3.23 9.00
CA TYR A 155 -20.42 2.12 9.82
C TYR A 155 -21.49 1.50 10.73
N ARG A 156 -22.57 0.95 10.14
CA ARG A 156 -23.38 -0.06 10.83
C ARG A 156 -23.37 -1.36 10.01
N PRO A 157 -22.80 -2.46 10.52
CA PRO A 157 -23.01 -3.76 9.89
C PRO A 157 -24.52 -4.05 9.92
N ALA A 158 -25.06 -4.53 8.80
CA ALA A 158 -26.45 -4.98 8.74
C ALA A 158 -26.68 -6.05 9.84
N PRO A 159 -27.83 -6.03 10.54
CA PRO A 159 -28.11 -7.05 11.55
C PRO A 159 -28.12 -8.42 10.87
N ARG A 160 -27.27 -9.34 11.36
CA ARG A 160 -27.27 -10.72 10.91
C ARG A 160 -28.68 -11.28 11.14
N ARG A 161 -29.38 -11.65 10.07
CA ARG A 161 -30.57 -12.51 10.19
C ARG A 161 -30.07 -13.83 10.76
N VAL A 162 -30.30 -14.04 12.05
CA VAL A 162 -30.23 -15.38 12.64
C VAL A 162 -31.35 -16.17 11.98
N ALA A 163 -31.00 -17.12 11.12
CA ALA A 163 -31.95 -18.11 10.65
C ALA A 163 -32.32 -18.98 11.86
N MET A 164 -33.48 -18.70 12.44
CA MET A 164 -34.09 -19.56 13.46
C MET A 164 -34.60 -20.81 12.73
N GLY A 165 -33.99 -21.96 13.05
CA GLY A 165 -34.58 -23.28 12.84
C GLY A 165 -35.48 -23.65 14.01
#